data_AF-A0A9E5PK38-F1
#
_entry.id   AF-A0A9E5PK38-F1
#
_cell.length_a   1.000
_cell.length_b   1.000
_cell.length_c   1.000
_cell.angle_alpha   90.00
_cell.angle_beta   90.00
_cell.angle_gamma   90.00
#
_symmetry.space_group_name_H-M   'P 1'
#
loop_
_entity.id
_entity.type
_entity.pdbx_description
1 polymer ?
#
loop_
_entity_poly.entity_id
_entity_poly.type
_entity_poly.pdbx_seq_one_letter_code
_entity_poly.pdbx_strand_id
1 'polypeptide(L)'
;MRRLRWTRYWWRGVTSLFTGQLRICPQCGAMYSGEGELLAAGAIETDAERRLSVYRKDMAYLRDAFGAVFIAAEFVVIWLIAGTESMELAKVVAAASVGAGSLVPFFYFGRKARLAKRDLKQLRGARQRGQILQPPQN
;
A
#
# COMPACT_ATOMS: atom_id res chain seq x y z
N MET A 1 -10.11 -12.45 -16.81
CA MET A 1 -9.74 -12.07 -18.20
C MET A 1 -9.82 -13.20 -19.25
N ARG A 2 -10.26 -14.44 -18.94
CA ARG A 2 -10.25 -15.55 -19.92
C ARG A 2 -11.46 -15.63 -20.87
N ARG A 3 -12.57 -14.94 -20.62
CA ARG A 3 -13.80 -15.02 -21.44
C ARG A 3 -13.99 -13.93 -22.50
N LEU A 4 -13.10 -12.94 -22.59
CA LEU A 4 -13.24 -11.80 -23.51
C LEU A 4 -12.25 -11.83 -24.69
N ARG A 5 -11.45 -12.88 -24.83
CA ARG A 5 -10.31 -12.94 -25.76
C ARG A 5 -10.71 -13.10 -27.24
N TRP A 6 -12.00 -13.29 -27.54
CA TRP A 6 -12.52 -13.68 -28.86
C TRP A 6 -13.77 -12.91 -29.31
N THR A 7 -14.10 -11.79 -28.67
CA THR A 7 -15.19 -10.92 -29.16
C THR A 7 -14.65 -9.88 -30.15
N ARG A 8 -15.46 -9.46 -31.13
CA ARG A 8 -15.12 -8.36 -32.07
C ARG A 8 -14.66 -7.08 -31.35
N TYR A 9 -15.07 -6.89 -30.10
CA TYR A 9 -14.64 -5.79 -29.23
C TYR A 9 -13.16 -5.86 -28.83
N TRP A 10 -12.57 -7.06 -28.71
CA TRP A 10 -11.14 -7.20 -28.40
C TRP A 10 -10.27 -6.68 -29.56
N TRP A 11 -10.64 -7.01 -30.81
CA TRP A 11 -9.93 -6.51 -31.98
C TRP A 11 -10.04 -4.99 -32.14
N ARG A 12 -11.20 -4.39 -31.88
CA ARG A 12 -11.35 -2.92 -31.86
C ARG A 12 -10.55 -2.24 -30.74
N GLY A 13 -10.47 -2.89 -29.57
CA GLY A 13 -9.66 -2.42 -28.45
C GLY A 13 -8.15 -2.49 -28.73
N VAL A 14 -7.70 -3.53 -29.44
CA VAL A 14 -6.30 -3.65 -29.86
C VAL A 14 -5.97 -2.68 -30.98
N THR A 15 -6.83 -2.52 -32.00
CA THR A 15 -6.56 -1.57 -33.10
C THR A 15 -6.50 -0.13 -32.60
N SER A 16 -7.41 0.28 -31.70
CA SER A 16 -7.38 1.63 -31.11
C SER A 16 -6.18 1.89 -30.19
N LEU A 17 -5.57 0.84 -29.62
CA LEU A 17 -4.29 0.91 -28.91
C LEU A 17 -3.11 1.26 -29.84
N PHE A 18 -3.21 0.98 -31.14
CA PHE A 18 -2.14 1.21 -32.12
C PHE A 18 -2.42 2.36 -33.09
N THR A 19 -3.64 2.92 -33.14
CA THR A 19 -4.01 3.92 -34.17
C THR A 19 -4.47 5.28 -33.64
N GLY A 20 -4.59 5.51 -32.32
CA GLY A 20 -5.11 6.79 -31.81
C GLY A 20 -4.60 7.21 -30.43
N GLN A 21 -4.68 8.51 -30.16
CA GLN A 21 -4.31 9.10 -28.87
C GLN A 21 -5.32 8.65 -27.79
N LEU A 22 -4.90 7.71 -26.94
CA LEU A 22 -5.74 7.21 -25.85
C LEU A 22 -5.88 8.27 -24.75
N ARG A 23 -7.12 8.58 -24.36
CA ARG A 23 -7.41 9.46 -23.23
C ARG A 23 -7.74 8.62 -22.01
N ILE A 24 -7.04 8.89 -20.91
CA ILE A 24 -7.19 8.16 -19.65
C ILE A 24 -7.88 9.08 -18.65
N CYS A 25 -8.97 8.61 -18.05
CA CYS A 25 -9.57 9.34 -16.94
C CYS A 25 -8.75 9.10 -15.66
N PRO A 26 -8.16 10.15 -15.05
CA PRO A 26 -7.32 10.01 -13.86
C PRO A 26 -8.13 9.59 -12.61
N GLN A 27 -9.44 9.86 -12.57
CA GLN A 27 -10.30 9.55 -11.43
C GLN A 27 -10.85 8.12 -11.43
N CYS A 28 -11.25 7.59 -12.59
CA CYS A 28 -11.88 6.26 -12.68
C CYS A 28 -11.02 5.21 -13.43
N GLY A 29 -9.87 5.59 -13.99
CA GLY A 29 -8.98 4.68 -14.70
C GLY A 29 -9.58 4.10 -15.98
N ALA A 30 -10.65 4.72 -16.50
CA ALA A 30 -11.26 4.36 -17.77
C ALA A 30 -10.39 4.87 -18.94
N MET A 31 -10.23 4.02 -19.96
CA MET A 31 -9.58 4.33 -21.22
C MET A 31 -10.64 4.69 -22.26
N TYR A 32 -10.45 5.82 -22.92
CA TYR A 32 -11.26 6.31 -24.03
C TYR A 32 -10.42 6.40 -25.30
N SER A 33 -11.06 6.22 -26.46
CA SER A 33 -10.46 6.55 -27.75
C SER A 33 -10.30 8.07 -27.90
N GLY A 34 -9.49 8.52 -28.86
CA GLY A 34 -9.35 9.95 -29.17
C GLY A 34 -10.67 10.62 -29.57
N GLU A 35 -11.65 9.82 -30.04
CA GLU A 35 -13.00 10.23 -30.43
C GLU A 35 -14.00 10.20 -29.25
N GLY A 36 -13.56 9.77 -28.05
CA GLY A 36 -14.38 9.74 -26.84
C GLY A 36 -15.13 8.44 -26.58
N GLU A 37 -14.94 7.40 -27.39
CA GLU A 37 -15.55 6.08 -27.13
C GLU A 37 -14.87 5.36 -25.97
N LEU A 38 -15.65 4.75 -25.07
CA LEU A 38 -15.12 4.00 -23.92
C LEU A 38 -14.56 2.64 -24.38
N LEU A 39 -13.24 2.48 -24.32
CA LEU A 39 -12.53 1.27 -24.76
C LEU A 39 -12.39 0.26 -23.62
N ALA A 40 -12.17 0.73 -22.40
CA ALA A 40 -12.10 -0.13 -21.22
C ALA A 40 -12.38 0.64 -19.93
N ALA A 41 -13.32 0.16 -19.12
CA ALA A 41 -13.57 0.68 -17.78
C ALA A 41 -12.56 0.11 -16.77
N GLY A 42 -11.87 0.97 -16.03
CA GLY A 42 -10.98 0.57 -14.94
C GLY A 42 -9.71 -0.20 -15.34
N ALA A 43 -9.28 -0.09 -16.60
CA ALA A 43 -8.09 -0.78 -17.10
C ALA A 43 -6.78 -0.29 -16.47
N ILE A 44 -6.78 0.93 -15.93
CA ILE A 44 -5.57 1.58 -15.38
C ILE A 44 -5.73 1.81 -13.88
N GLU A 45 -4.64 1.60 -13.13
CA GLU A 45 -4.56 1.98 -11.72
C GLU A 45 -4.52 3.51 -11.61
N THR A 46 -5.43 4.09 -10.84
CA THR A 46 -5.55 5.54 -10.69
C THR A 46 -4.40 6.10 -9.84
N ASP A 47 -4.07 7.38 -10.00
CA ASP A 47 -3.02 8.02 -9.19
C ASP A 47 -3.33 7.95 -7.69
N ALA A 48 -4.61 8.04 -7.32
CA ALA A 48 -5.06 7.88 -5.94
C ALA A 48 -4.72 6.50 -5.38
N GLU A 49 -4.93 5.44 -6.16
CA GLU A 49 -4.57 4.10 -5.75
C GLU A 49 -3.07 3.87 -5.72
N ARG A 50 -2.34 4.42 -6.69
CA ARG A 50 -0.89 4.36 -6.69
C ARG A 50 -0.33 5.01 -5.43
N ARG A 51 -0.78 6.23 -5.09
CA ARG A 51 -0.39 6.95 -3.86
C ARG A 51 -0.72 6.16 -2.59
N LEU A 52 -1.95 5.64 -2.47
CA LEU A 52 -2.31 4.83 -1.30
C LEU A 52 -1.51 3.52 -1.21
N SER A 53 -1.15 2.92 -2.35
CA SER A 53 -0.35 1.70 -2.39
C SER A 53 1.08 1.94 -1.91
N VAL A 54 1.68 3.08 -2.27
CA VAL A 54 2.99 3.53 -1.79
C VAL A 54 2.91 3.86 -0.31
N TYR A 55 1.95 4.69 0.10
CA TYR A 55 1.71 5.02 1.50
C TYR A 55 1.56 3.77 2.38
N ARG A 56 0.79 2.78 1.93
CA ARG A 56 0.63 1.51 2.64
C ARG A 56 1.96 0.78 2.81
N LYS A 57 2.81 0.76 1.78
CA LYS A 57 4.15 0.12 1.84
C LYS A 57 5.05 0.88 2.81
N ASP A 58 5.05 2.20 2.77
CA ASP A 58 5.87 3.03 3.66
C ASP A 58 5.47 2.83 5.13
N MET A 59 4.16 2.83 5.42
CA MET A 59 3.66 2.54 6.77
C MET A 59 4.00 1.11 7.22
N ALA A 60 4.00 0.13 6.31
CA ALA A 60 4.40 -1.23 6.64
C ALA A 60 5.92 -1.33 6.91
N TYR A 61 6.73 -0.63 6.13
CA TYR A 61 8.17 -0.55 6.32
C TYR A 61 8.53 0.11 7.64
N LEU A 62 7.89 1.24 7.97
CA LEU A 62 8.07 1.93 9.26
C LEU A 62 7.71 1.00 10.42
N ARG A 63 6.57 0.30 10.34
CA ARG A 63 6.21 -0.73 11.32
C ARG A 63 7.31 -1.77 11.48
N ASP A 64 7.81 -2.33 10.37
CA ASP A 64 8.82 -3.39 10.43
C ASP A 64 10.14 -2.89 11.02
N ALA A 65 10.53 -1.65 10.75
CA ALA A 65 11.69 -1.01 11.36
C ALA A 65 11.56 -0.91 12.90
N PHE A 66 10.41 -0.46 13.40
CA PHE A 66 10.17 -0.43 14.86
C PHE A 66 10.08 -1.85 15.46
N GLY A 67 9.54 -2.81 14.72
CA GLY A 67 9.54 -4.21 15.13
C GLY A 67 10.94 -4.78 15.27
N ALA A 68 11.85 -4.43 14.35
CA ALA A 68 13.25 -4.82 14.43
C ALA A 68 13.96 -4.18 15.63
N VAL A 69 13.67 -2.92 15.96
CA VAL A 69 14.19 -2.26 17.16
C VAL A 69 13.73 -2.98 18.42
N PHE A 70 12.45 -3.35 18.51
CA PHE A 70 11.93 -4.13 19.64
C PHE A 70 12.67 -5.47 19.80
N ILE A 71 12.81 -6.22 18.72
CA ILE A 71 13.50 -7.52 18.73
C ILE A 71 14.98 -7.34 19.13
N ALA A 72 15.67 -6.34 18.57
CA ALA A 72 17.05 -6.05 18.92
C ALA A 72 17.21 -5.67 20.40
N ALA A 73 16.30 -4.87 20.94
CA ALA A 73 16.29 -4.52 22.36
C ALA A 73 16.13 -5.75 23.25
N GLU A 74 15.20 -6.66 22.94
CA GLU A 74 15.02 -7.93 23.66
C GLU A 74 16.29 -8.81 23.61
N PHE A 75 16.93 -8.94 22.44
CA PHE A 75 18.19 -9.68 22.31
C PHE A 75 19.32 -9.07 23.16
N VAL A 76 19.42 -7.74 23.19
CA VAL A 76 20.41 -7.03 24.02
C VAL A 76 20.13 -7.26 25.49
N VAL A 77 18.87 -7.21 25.92
CA VAL A 77 18.48 -7.50 27.31
C VAL A 77 18.85 -8.93 27.70
N ILE A 78 18.54 -9.93 26.86
CA ILE A 78 18.90 -11.33 27.10
C ILE A 78 20.43 -11.50 27.19
N TRP A 79 21.18 -10.86 26.29
CA TRP A 79 22.64 -10.89 26.30
C TRP A 79 23.24 -10.27 27.56
N LEU A 80 22.72 -9.12 27.99
CA LEU A 80 23.16 -8.43 29.21
C LEU A 80 22.79 -9.19 30.49
N ILE A 81 21.68 -9.93 30.50
CA ILE A 81 21.32 -10.81 31.63
C ILE A 81 22.21 -12.05 31.69
N ALA A 82 22.60 -12.60 30.52
CA ALA A 82 23.46 -13.78 30.42
C ALA A 82 24.97 -13.46 30.63
N GLY A 83 25.40 -12.23 30.35
CA GLY A 83 26.78 -11.76 30.55
C GLY A 83 26.96 -11.10 31.91
N THR A 84 27.70 -11.77 32.79
CA THR A 84 28.09 -11.30 34.13
C THR A 84 28.88 -9.98 34.07
N GLU A 85 28.35 -8.88 34.62
CA GLU A 85 29.04 -7.84 35.42
C GLU A 85 28.02 -6.76 35.88
N SER A 86 28.03 -6.44 37.18
CA SER A 86 26.97 -5.77 37.95
C SER A 86 26.78 -4.27 37.70
N MET A 87 27.41 -3.69 36.67
CA MET A 87 27.29 -2.26 36.31
C MET A 87 26.25 -1.94 35.21
N GLU A 88 25.64 -2.94 34.56
CA GLU A 88 24.85 -2.71 33.33
C GLU A 88 23.33 -2.52 33.54
N LEU A 89 22.84 -2.41 34.79
CA LEU A 89 21.39 -2.32 35.05
C LEU A 89 20.75 -1.10 34.34
N ALA A 90 21.46 0.02 34.29
CA ALA A 90 21.03 1.22 33.57
C ALA A 90 20.89 0.99 32.05
N LYS A 91 21.76 0.16 31.45
CA LYS A 91 21.72 -0.19 30.03
C LYS A 91 20.60 -1.18 29.73
N VAL A 92 20.31 -2.11 30.64
CA VAL A 92 19.14 -2.99 30.54
C VAL A 92 17.84 -2.17 30.60
N VAL A 93 17.72 -1.24 31.55
CA VAL A 93 16.54 -0.35 31.67
C VAL A 93 16.41 0.57 30.45
N ALA A 94 17.53 1.11 29.94
CA ALA A 94 17.55 1.90 28.71
C ALA A 94 17.12 1.05 27.49
N ALA A 95 17.66 -0.17 27.33
CA ALA A 95 17.28 -1.06 26.23
C ALA A 95 15.80 -1.47 26.31
N ALA A 96 15.32 -1.84 27.49
CA ALA A 96 13.93 -2.22 27.72
C ALA A 96 12.97 -1.05 27.48
N SER A 97 13.30 0.17 27.93
CA SER A 97 12.47 1.35 27.68
C SER A 97 12.45 1.76 26.20
N VAL A 98 13.58 1.67 25.48
CA VAL A 98 13.65 1.90 24.03
C VAL A 98 12.84 0.83 23.28
N GLY A 99 12.95 -0.44 23.68
CA GLY A 99 12.13 -1.54 23.18
C GLY A 99 10.64 -1.26 23.38
N ALA A 100 10.20 -1.05 24.63
CA ALA A 100 8.80 -0.76 24.94
C ALA A 100 8.27 0.49 24.21
N GLY A 101 9.08 1.54 24.10
CA GLY A 101 8.75 2.76 23.36
C GLY A 101 8.51 2.53 21.87
N SER A 102 9.19 1.54 21.26
CA SER A 102 9.02 1.20 19.85
C SER A 102 7.69 0.50 19.52
N LEU A 103 7.00 -0.06 20.53
CA LEU A 103 5.70 -0.71 20.35
C LEU A 103 4.60 0.28 19.95
N VAL A 104 4.62 1.50 20.48
CA VAL A 104 3.58 2.50 20.19
C VAL A 104 3.61 2.91 18.71
N PRO A 105 4.75 3.33 18.12
CA PRO A 105 4.87 3.53 16.68
C PRO A 105 4.54 2.27 15.87
N PHE A 106 4.98 1.08 16.30
CA PHE A 106 4.69 -0.19 15.62
C PHE A 106 3.18 -0.41 15.42
N PHE A 107 2.39 -0.30 16.49
CA PHE A 107 0.94 -0.46 16.40
C PHE A 107 0.27 0.66 15.62
N TYR A 108 0.74 1.90 15.77
CA TYR A 108 0.24 3.05 15.03
C TYR A 108 0.40 2.87 13.51
N PHE A 109 1.63 2.59 13.06
CA PHE A 109 1.93 2.39 11.64
C PHE A 109 1.25 1.13 11.09
N GLY A 110 1.17 0.06 11.89
CA GLY A 110 0.40 -1.13 11.54
C GLY A 110 -1.08 -0.84 11.33
N ARG A 111 -1.70 -0.01 12.19
CA ARG A 111 -3.10 0.42 12.04
C ARG A 111 -3.29 1.26 10.78
N LYS A 112 -2.40 2.21 10.50
CA LYS A 112 -2.43 3.05 9.29
C LYS A 112 -2.29 2.21 8.01
N ALA A 113 -1.36 1.25 7.98
CA ALA A 113 -1.21 0.33 6.85
C ALA A 113 -2.47 -0.53 6.61
N ARG A 114 -3.16 -0.97 7.68
CA ARG A 114 -4.42 -1.72 7.57
C ARG A 114 -5.56 -0.84 7.04
N LEU A 115 -5.66 0.42 7.47
CA LEU A 115 -6.66 1.37 6.97
C LEU A 115 -6.43 1.64 5.49
N ALA A 116 -5.21 2.00 5.09
CA ALA A 116 -4.86 2.20 3.68
C ALA A 116 -5.14 0.96 2.82
N LYS A 117 -4.96 -0.26 3.35
CA LYS A 117 -5.35 -1.50 2.66
C LYS A 117 -6.86 -1.60 2.42
N ARG A 118 -7.68 -1.19 3.39
CA ARG A 118 -9.15 -1.19 3.25
C ARG A 118 -9.59 -0.16 2.22
N ASP A 119 -9.03 1.05 2.28
CA ASP A 119 -9.34 2.14 1.35
C ASP A 119 -8.96 1.77 -0.09
N LEU A 120 -7.78 1.17 -0.30
CA LEU A 120 -7.39 0.60 -1.60
C LEU A 120 -8.38 -0.44 -2.12
N LYS A 121 -8.87 -1.32 -1.23
CA LYS A 121 -9.84 -2.36 -1.62
C LYS A 121 -11.17 -1.73 -2.03
N GLN A 122 -11.59 -0.67 -1.36
CA GLN A 122 -12.80 0.08 -1.72
C GLN A 122 -12.64 0.81 -3.05
N LEU A 123 -11.53 1.52 -3.28
CA LEU A 123 -11.25 2.20 -4.55
C LEU A 123 -11.20 1.20 -5.72
N ARG A 124 -10.51 0.07 -5.55
CA ARG A 124 -10.49 -1.03 -6.54
C ARG A 124 -11.89 -1.60 -6.81
N GLY A 125 -12.69 -1.79 -5.77
CA GLY A 125 -14.06 -2.27 -5.88
C GLY A 125 -14.97 -1.29 -6.61
N ALA A 126 -14.85 0.01 -6.32
CA ALA A 126 -15.61 1.05 -7.02
C ALA A 126 -15.17 1.19 -8.48
N ARG A 127 -13.87 1.09 -8.77
CA ARG A 127 -13.36 1.10 -10.15
C ARG A 127 -13.96 -0.03 -10.99
N GLN A 128 -14.01 -1.24 -10.43
CA GLN A 128 -14.64 -2.39 -11.10
C GLN A 128 -16.13 -2.20 -11.35
N ARG A 129 -16.80 -1.36 -10.55
CA ARG A 129 -18.23 -1.02 -10.68
C ARG A 129 -18.47 0.27 -11.49
N GLY A 130 -17.42 0.93 -11.97
CA GLY A 130 -17.52 2.21 -12.68
C GLY A 130 -17.92 3.41 -11.80
N GLN A 131 -17.82 3.28 -10.48
CA GLN A 131 -18.18 4.34 -9.53
C GLN A 131 -16.97 5.22 -9.21
N ILE A 132 -17.17 6.55 -9.20
CA ILE A 132 -16.15 7.51 -8.80
C ILE A 132 -16.23 7.69 -7.28
N LEU A 133 -15.33 7.04 -6.56
CA LEU A 133 -15.12 7.33 -5.13
C LEU A 133 -14.04 8.40 -5.01
N GLN A 134 -14.32 9.45 -4.24
CA GLN A 134 -13.27 10.39 -3.85
C GLN A 134 -12.26 9.67 -2.92
N PRO A 135 -10.95 9.84 -3.15
CA PRO A 135 -9.95 9.29 -2.25
C PRO A 135 -10.07 9.94 -0.86
N PRO A 136 -9.82 9.20 0.22
CA PRO A 136 -9.77 9.78 1.56
C PRO A 136 -8.65 10.84 1.63
N GLN A 137 -8.95 12.02 2.17
CA GLN A 137 -8.01 13.13 2.36
C GLN A 137 -7.07 12.91 3.56
N ASN A 138 -6.51 11.70 3.68
CA ASN A 138 -5.63 11.32 4.79
C ASN A 138 -4.21 11.88 4.63
#